data_AF-A0A2S6TFC7-F1
#
_entry.id   AF-A0A2S6TFC7-F1
#
_cell.length_a   1.000
_cell.length_b   1.000
_cell.length_c   1.000
_cell.angle_alpha   90.00
_cell.angle_beta   90.00
_cell.angle_gamma   90.00
#
_symmetry.space_group_name_H-M   'P 1'
#
loop_
_entity.id
_entity.type
_entity.pdbx_description
1 polymer ?
#
loop_
_entity_poly.entity_id
_entity_poly.type
_entity_poly.pdbx_seq_one_letter_code
_entity_poly.pdbx_strand_id
1 'polypeptide(L)' 'MKSLTCPLCGKNAQDKYRPFCSSRCANLDLGNWLNEDYRVSVIEDDDLDDIEDV' A
#
# COMPACT_ATOMS: atom_id res chain seq x y z
N MET A 1 3.87 18.88 -10.06
CA MET A 1 4.33 17.48 -9.98
C MET A 1 4.14 16.98 -8.57
N LYS A 2 3.41 15.88 -8.35
CA LYS A 2 3.24 15.28 -7.02
C LYS A 2 4.52 14.49 -6.70
N SER A 3 5.26 14.88 -5.68
CA SER A 3 6.43 14.11 -5.22
C SER A 3 5.94 12.74 -4.77
N LEU A 4 6.52 11.66 -5.32
CA LEU A 4 6.19 10.31 -4.86
C LEU A 4 6.74 10.14 -3.44
N THR A 5 5.87 9.85 -2.49
CA THR A 5 6.22 9.48 -1.13
C THR A 5 6.28 7.96 -0.99
N CYS A 6 7.26 7.47 -0.24
CA CYS A 6 7.42 6.06 0.07
C CYS A 6 6.17 5.55 0.81
N PRO A 7 5.49 4.51 0.33
CA PRO A 7 4.25 4.03 0.94
C PRO A 7 4.48 3.42 2.33
N LEU A 8 5.70 2.97 2.64
CA LEU A 8 6.01 2.34 3.93
C LEU A 8 6.42 3.31 5.04
N CYS A 9 6.99 4.47 4.71
CA CYS A 9 7.54 5.37 5.72
C CYS A 9 7.39 6.87 5.44
N GLY A 10 6.72 7.25 4.34
CA GLY A 10 6.39 8.63 4.00
C GLY A 10 7.53 9.50 3.47
N LYS A 11 8.79 9.04 3.54
CA LYS A 11 9.96 9.76 2.98
C LYS A 11 9.87 9.89 1.46
N ASN A 12 10.54 10.89 0.88
CA ASN A 12 10.61 11.04 -0.57
C ASN A 12 11.18 9.77 -1.25
N ALA A 13 10.47 9.29 -2.27
CA ALA A 13 10.94 8.18 -3.09
C ALA A 13 12.26 8.56 -3.77
N GLN A 14 13.14 7.57 -3.92
CA GLN A 14 14.41 7.72 -4.62
C GLN A 14 14.29 7.05 -5.99
N ASP A 15 14.84 7.66 -7.05
CA ASP A 15 14.67 7.19 -8.43
C ASP A 15 15.01 5.72 -8.63
N LYS A 16 16.10 5.27 -8.00
CA LYS A 16 16.56 3.88 -8.04
C LYS A 16 15.59 2.88 -7.38
N TYR A 17 14.78 3.35 -6.43
CA TYR A 17 13.97 2.50 -5.56
C TYR A 17 12.47 2.80 -5.65
N ARG A 18 12.01 3.61 -6.62
CA ARG A 18 10.59 4.00 -6.72
C ARG A 18 9.70 2.74 -6.74
N PRO A 19 8.60 2.73 -5.96
CA PRO A 19 7.99 3.84 -5.23
C PRO A 19 8.60 4.13 -3.84
N PHE A 20 9.66 3.43 -3.43
CA PHE A 20 10.25 3.49 -2.09
C PHE A 20 11.40 4.50 -1.97
N CYS A 21 11.76 4.82 -0.72
CA CYS A 21 12.91 5.68 -0.43
C CYS A 21 14.26 4.94 -0.37
N SER A 22 14.26 3.60 -0.29
CA SER A 22 15.49 2.80 -0.17
C SER A 22 15.24 1.31 -0.42
N SER A 23 16.32 0.55 -0.65
CA SER A 23 16.28 -0.92 -0.72
C SER A 23 15.69 -1.56 0.55
N ARG A 24 15.92 -0.98 1.73
CA ARG A 24 15.32 -1.49 2.99
C ARG A 24 13.80 -1.47 2.92
N CYS A 25 13.20 -0.37 2.46
CA CYS A 25 11.74 -0.30 2.32
C CYS A 25 11.24 -1.26 1.24
N ALA A 26 11.91 -1.37 0.09
CA ALA A 26 11.52 -2.34 -0.94
C ALA A 26 11.52 -3.79 -0.41
N ASN A 27 12.53 -4.18 0.40
CA ASN A 27 12.60 -5.51 0.98
C ASN A 27 11.56 -5.74 2.08
N LEU A 28 11.21 -4.71 2.86
CA LEU A 28 10.13 -4.80 3.85
C LEU A 28 8.78 -5.02 3.17
N ASP A 29 8.50 -4.29 2.07
CA ASP A 29 7.29 -4.48 1.28
C ASP A 29 7.21 -5.92 0.75
N LEU A 30 8.30 -6.41 0.16
CA LEU A 30 8.40 -7.79 -0.31
C LEU A 30 8.17 -8.80 0.83
N GLY A 31 8.70 -8.53 2.02
CA GLY A 31 8.46 -9.34 3.21
C GLY A 31 6.97 -9.41 3.56
N ASN A 32 6.28 -8.28 3.60
CA ASN A 32 4.83 -8.24 3.84
C ASN A 32 4.05 -9.04 2.80
N TRP A 33 4.48 -9.02 1.53
CA TRP A 33 3.88 -9.84 0.47
C TRP A 33 4.09 -11.34 0.72
N LEU A 34 5.33 -11.75 0.99
CA LEU A 34 5.67 -13.17 1.16
C LEU A 34 5.12 -13.78 2.45
N ASN A 35 4.94 -12.96 3.48
CA ASN A 35 4.36 -13.37 4.76
C ASN A 35 2.82 -13.30 4.78
N GLU A 36 2.20 -12.88 3.67
CA GLU A 36 0.77 -12.63 3.60
C GLU A 36 0.33 -11.65 4.70
N ASP A 37 1.04 -10.54 4.91
CA ASP A 37 0.67 -9.52 5.91
C ASP A 37 -0.37 -8.52 5.37
N TYR A 38 -0.51 -8.43 4.05
CA TYR A 38 -1.55 -7.61 3.43
C TYR A 38 -2.92 -8.27 3.58
N ARG A 39 -3.89 -7.48 4.08
CA ARG A 39 -5.27 -7.89 4.32
C ARG A 39 -6.20 -6.85 3.72
N VAL A 40 -7.29 -7.31 3.12
CA VAL A 40 -8.42 -6.47 2.71
C VAL A 40 -9.56 -6.80 3.67
N SER A 41 -10.19 -5.79 4.25
CA SER A 41 -11.37 -5.97 5.08
C SER A 41 -12.50 -6.55 4.22
N VAL A 42 -13.18 -7.56 4.73
CA VAL A 42 -14.43 -8.04 4.15
C VAL A 42 -15.53 -7.06 4.55
N ILE A 43 -16.27 -6.56 3.58
CA ILE A 43 -17.56 -5.92 3.77
C ILE A 43 -18.58 -7.05 3.61
N GLU A 44 -19.44 -7.26 4.61
CA GLU A 44 -20.47 -8.29 4.50
C GLU A 44 -21.46 -7.88 3.40
N ASP A 45 -22.01 -8.83 2.64
CA ASP A 45 -22.87 -8.54 1.48
C ASP A 45 -24.08 -7.65 1.87
N ASP A 46 -24.56 -7.78 3.11
CA ASP A 46 -25.64 -6.97 3.67
C ASP A 46 -25.29 -5.45 3.78
N ASP A 47 -23.99 -5.10 3.83
CA ASP A 47 -23.50 -3.71 3.83
C ASP A 47 -23.26 -3.16 2.40
N LEU A 48 -23.34 -4.00 1.36
CA LEU A 48 -23.14 -3.59 -0.05
C LEU A 48 -24.42 -2.99 -0.66
N ASP A 49 -25.60 -3.40 -0.17
CA ASP A 49 -26.89 -2.88 -0.60
C ASP A 49 -27.06 -1.38 -0.29
N ASP A 50 -26.35 -0.85 0.71
CA ASP A 50 -26.35 0.56 1.09
C ASP A 50 -25.39 1.44 0.24
N ILE A 51 -24.58 0.85 -0.65
CA ILE A 51 -23.55 1.55 -1.44
C ILE A 51 -24.03 1.87 -2.88
N GLU A 52 -25.19 1.35 -3.31
CA GLU A 52 -25.73 1.59 -4.67
C GLU A 52 -26.38 2.98 -4.88
N ASP A 53 -26.50 3.82 -3.84
CA ASP A 53 -27.24 5.10 -3.86
C ASP A 53 -26.39 6.39 -3.77
N VAL A 54 -25.12 6.41 -4.21
CA VAL A 54 -24.29 7.65 -4.31
C VAL A 54 -23.63 7.84 -5.67
#